data_AF-A0A8H4W7G6-F1
#
_entry.id   AF-A0A8H4W7G6-F1
#
_cell.length_a   1.000
_cell.length_b   1.000
_cell.length_c   1.000
_cell.angle_alpha   90.00
_cell.angle_beta   90.00
_cell.angle_gamma   90.00
#
_symmetry.space_group_name_H-M   'P 1'
#
loop_
_entity.id
_entity.type
_entity.pdbx_description
1 polymer ?
#
loop_
_entity_poly.entity_id
_entity_poly.type
_entity_poly.pdbx_seq_one_letter_code
_entity_poly.pdbx_strand_id
1 'polypeptide(L)'
;MTIRNRFLQVRLYNDQGREDVGFAQAFVNAAQLVIANSDLARGRIFAERAASVWKMTLGSDSTQAIKHGALAQDPSKYELFGISMKWKTKVDEAPQGLEPRDFED
;
A
#
# COMPACT_ATOMS: atom_id res chain seq x y z
N MET A 1 13.01 10.87 -5.97
CA MET A 1 11.54 10.90 -5.78
C MET A 1 11.26 10.64 -4.31
N THR A 2 10.83 11.66 -3.56
CA THR A 2 10.73 11.61 -2.09
C THR A 2 9.46 10.88 -1.62
N ILE A 3 9.54 10.17 -0.49
CA ILE A 3 8.48 9.37 0.19
C ILE A 3 7.13 10.11 0.24
N ARG A 4 7.16 11.42 0.49
CA ARG A 4 6.00 12.33 0.51
C ARG A 4 5.16 12.31 -0.77
N ASN A 5 5.77 12.15 -1.95
CA ASN A 5 5.05 12.22 -3.23
C ASN A 5 4.08 11.02 -3.40
N ARG A 6 4.48 9.83 -2.93
CA ARG A 6 3.69 8.60 -3.08
C ARG A 6 2.40 8.60 -2.25
N PHE A 7 2.42 9.15 -1.03
CA PHE A 7 1.23 9.26 -0.20
C PHE A 7 0.30 10.40 -0.61
N LEU A 8 0.86 11.52 -1.11
CA LEU A 8 0.04 12.62 -1.64
C LEU A 8 -0.79 12.17 -2.84
N GLN A 9 -0.24 11.30 -3.70
CA GLN A 9 -1.00 10.69 -4.79
C GLN A 9 -2.22 9.93 -4.30
N VAL A 10 -2.09 9.08 -3.27
CA VAL A 10 -3.23 8.33 -2.71
C VAL A 10 -4.33 9.25 -2.19
N ARG A 11 -3.98 10.36 -1.52
CA ARG A 11 -4.96 11.36 -1.06
C ARG A 11 -5.70 12.01 -2.23
N LEU A 12 -4.96 12.52 -3.22
CA LEU A 12 -5.54 13.16 -4.41
C LEU A 12 -6.51 12.24 -5.16
N TYR A 13 -6.15 10.96 -5.24
CA TYR A 13 -6.96 9.92 -5.85
C TYR A 13 -8.26 9.67 -5.09
N ASN A 14 -8.22 9.59 -3.76
CA ASN A 14 -9.41 9.47 -2.92
C ASN A 14 -10.35 10.69 -3.08
N ASP A 15 -9.79 11.89 -3.19
CA ASP A 15 -10.56 13.13 -3.32
C ASP A 15 -11.21 13.29 -4.70
N GLN A 16 -10.64 12.69 -5.76
CA GLN A 16 -11.18 12.73 -7.12
C GLN A 16 -12.20 11.61 -7.43
N GLY A 17 -12.36 10.63 -6.54
CA GLY A 17 -13.33 9.53 -6.68
C GLY A 17 -13.09 8.61 -7.89
N ARG A 18 -11.91 8.67 -8.51
CA ARG A 18 -11.59 7.92 -9.73
C ARG A 18 -10.76 6.68 -9.39
N GLU A 19 -11.43 5.53 -9.28
CA GLU A 19 -10.79 4.23 -9.02
C GLU A 19 -10.26 3.61 -10.32
N ASP A 20 -9.24 4.23 -10.93
CA ASP A 20 -8.61 3.76 -12.17
C ASP A 20 -7.27 3.02 -11.94
N VAL A 21 -6.56 2.70 -13.03
CA VAL A 21 -5.24 2.06 -13.01
C VAL A 21 -4.22 2.88 -12.21
N GLY A 22 -4.28 4.22 -12.29
CA GLY A 22 -3.38 5.11 -11.56
C GLY A 22 -3.68 5.10 -10.07
N PHE A 23 -4.96 5.08 -9.70
CA PHE A 23 -5.42 4.91 -8.33
C PHE A 23 -4.92 3.59 -7.73
N ALA A 24 -5.06 2.48 -8.45
CA ALA A 24 -4.54 1.18 -8.02
C ALA A 24 -3.02 1.22 -7.80
N GLN A 25 -2.28 1.80 -8.74
CA GLN A 25 -0.82 1.91 -8.65
C GLN A 25 -0.36 2.78 -7.49
N ALA A 26 -1.11 3.82 -7.12
CA ALA A 26 -0.82 4.64 -5.94
C ALA A 26 -0.89 3.82 -4.65
N PHE A 27 -1.91 2.97 -4.50
CA PHE A 27 -2.01 2.05 -3.37
C PHE A 27 -0.90 1.00 -3.35
N VAL A 28 -0.49 0.48 -4.51
CA VAL A 28 0.69 -0.41 -4.59
C VAL A 28 1.94 0.28 -4.07
N ASN A 29 2.19 1.51 -4.53
CA ASN A 29 3.35 2.29 -4.11
C ASN A 29 3.33 2.58 -2.60
N ALA A 30 2.15 2.87 -2.03
CA ALA A 30 1.98 3.08 -0.61
C ALA A 30 2.21 1.79 0.19
N ALA A 31 1.66 0.66 -0.27
CA ALA A 31 1.86 -0.65 0.35
C ALA A 31 3.34 -1.02 0.44
N GLN A 32 4.06 -0.93 -0.67
CA GLN A 32 5.50 -1.26 -0.72
C GLN A 32 6.32 -0.41 0.25
N LEU A 33 6.00 0.89 0.35
CA LEU A 33 6.70 1.83 1.20
C LEU A 33 6.50 1.55 2.69
N VAL A 34 5.25 1.29 3.10
CA VAL A 34 4.96 0.97 4.52
C VAL A 34 5.49 -0.41 4.91
N ILE A 35 5.41 -1.39 4.01
CA ILE A 35 5.98 -2.74 4.24
C ILE A 35 7.51 -2.67 4.35
N ALA A 36 8.18 -1.87 3.52
CA ALA A 36 9.62 -1.67 3.62
C ALA A 36 10.06 -1.07 4.98
N ASN A 37 9.15 -0.35 5.65
CA ASN A 37 9.33 0.19 7.01
C ASN A 37 8.73 -0.70 8.11
N SER A 38 8.42 -1.96 7.76
CA SER A 38 7.86 -3.00 8.63
C SER A 38 6.46 -2.73 9.16
N ASP A 39 5.70 -1.84 8.52
CA ASP A 39 4.31 -1.61 8.86
C ASP A 39 3.39 -2.55 8.05
N LEU A 40 3.21 -3.74 8.60
CA LEU A 40 2.44 -4.79 7.97
C LEU A 40 0.93 -4.50 7.99
N ALA A 41 0.43 -3.84 9.03
CA ALA A 41 -0.98 -3.44 9.15
C ALA A 41 -1.42 -2.53 7.99
N ARG A 42 -0.70 -1.41 7.78
CA ARG A 42 -1.01 -0.49 6.66
C ARG A 42 -0.67 -1.12 5.32
N GLY A 43 0.37 -1.94 5.26
CA GLY A 43 0.77 -2.69 4.06
C GLY A 43 -0.36 -3.55 3.52
N ARG A 44 -1.00 -4.32 4.41
CA ARG A 44 -2.16 -5.14 4.08
C ARG A 44 -3.31 -4.31 3.53
N ILE A 45 -3.74 -3.26 4.23
CA ILE A 45 -4.90 -2.44 3.82
C ILE A 45 -4.69 -1.82 2.43
N PHE A 46 -3.49 -1.28 2.18
CA PHE A 46 -3.18 -0.71 0.86
C PHE A 46 -3.11 -1.77 -0.24
N ALA A 47 -2.54 -2.95 0.04
CA ALA A 47 -2.52 -4.05 -0.91
C ALA A 47 -3.94 -4.58 -1.23
N GLU A 48 -4.81 -4.69 -0.23
CA GLU A 48 -6.22 -5.08 -0.39
C GLU A 48 -6.96 -4.07 -1.28
N ARG A 49 -6.75 -2.78 -1.04
CA ARG A 49 -7.37 -1.70 -1.83
C ARG A 49 -6.87 -1.72 -3.28
N ALA A 50 -5.56 -1.86 -3.50
CA ALA A 50 -4.99 -2.02 -4.83
C ALA A 50 -5.60 -3.23 -5.56
N ALA A 51 -5.64 -4.40 -4.89
CA ALA A 51 -6.21 -5.62 -5.46
C ALA A 51 -7.69 -5.45 -5.84
N SER A 52 -8.48 -4.78 -5.01
CA SER A 52 -9.89 -4.49 -5.31
C SER A 52 -10.05 -3.65 -6.58
N VAL A 53 -9.25 -2.59 -6.74
CA VAL A 53 -9.32 -1.70 -7.91
C VAL A 53 -8.83 -2.42 -9.17
N TRP A 54 -7.77 -3.24 -9.06
CA TRP A 54 -7.32 -4.09 -10.17
C TRP A 54 -8.36 -5.12 -10.59
N LYS A 55 -9.06 -5.75 -9.64
CA LYS A 55 -10.17 -6.67 -9.92
C LYS A 55 -11.29 -5.98 -10.70
N MET A 56 -11.65 -4.77 -10.29
CA MET A 56 -12.71 -3.99 -10.95
C MET A 56 -12.29 -3.53 -12.35
N THR A 57 -11.04 -3.09 -12.51
CA THR A 57 -10.57 -2.47 -13.76
C THR A 57 -10.13 -3.50 -14.81
N LEU A 58 -9.47 -4.58 -14.39
CA LEU A 58 -8.82 -5.55 -15.29
C LEU A 58 -9.34 -6.98 -15.13
N GLY A 59 -10.26 -7.23 -14.21
CA GLY A 59 -10.74 -8.58 -13.90
C GLY A 59 -9.97 -9.28 -12.79
N SER A 60 -10.60 -10.27 -12.18
CA SER A 60 -10.09 -10.99 -11.01
C SER A 60 -8.96 -11.97 -11.32
N ASP A 61 -8.87 -12.43 -12.56
CA ASP A 61 -7.83 -13.30 -13.11
C ASP A 61 -6.60 -12.53 -13.59
N SER A 62 -6.65 -11.19 -13.58
CA SER A 62 -5.50 -10.37 -13.93
C SER A 62 -4.32 -10.62 -12.97
N THR A 63 -3.10 -10.63 -13.53
CA THR A 63 -1.87 -10.82 -12.74
C THR A 63 -1.76 -9.78 -11.61
N GLN A 64 -2.24 -8.55 -11.82
CA GLN A 64 -2.21 -7.50 -10.81
C GLN A 64 -3.17 -7.78 -9.65
N ALA A 65 -4.41 -8.20 -9.93
CA ALA A 65 -5.37 -8.57 -8.91
C ALA A 65 -4.86 -9.73 -8.05
N ILE A 66 -4.28 -10.76 -8.68
CA ILE A 66 -3.72 -11.93 -8.00
C ILE A 66 -2.51 -11.54 -7.15
N LYS A 67 -1.54 -10.83 -7.74
CA LYS A 67 -0.29 -10.43 -7.06
C LYS A 67 -0.57 -9.59 -5.81
N HIS A 68 -1.41 -8.57 -5.94
CA HIS A 68 -1.71 -7.67 -4.83
C HIS A 68 -2.67 -8.30 -3.81
N GLY A 69 -3.52 -9.23 -4.23
CA GLY A 69 -4.29 -10.08 -3.33
C GLY A 69 -3.41 -11.00 -2.47
N ALA A 70 -2.39 -11.63 -3.07
CA ALA A 70 -1.42 -12.44 -2.33
C ALA A 70 -0.57 -11.58 -1.38
N LEU A 71 -0.16 -10.39 -1.82
CA LEU A 71 0.57 -9.44 -0.97
C LEU A 71 -0.26 -8.96 0.22
N ALA A 72 -1.57 -8.79 0.05
CA ALA A 72 -2.48 -8.47 1.15
C ALA A 72 -2.58 -9.60 2.18
N GLN A 73 -2.56 -10.86 1.74
CA GLN A 73 -2.61 -12.03 2.63
C GLN A 73 -1.36 -12.15 3.50
N ASP A 74 -0.19 -11.90 2.92
CA ASP A 74 1.08 -11.92 3.64
C ASP A 74 2.02 -10.80 3.16
N PRO A 75 1.90 -9.59 3.74
CA PRO A 75 2.73 -8.45 3.36
C PRO A 75 4.21 -8.67 3.64
N SER A 76 4.56 -9.58 4.56
CA SER A 76 5.96 -9.88 4.91
C SER A 76 6.72 -10.58 3.78
N LYS A 77 6.03 -11.15 2.79
CA LYS A 77 6.66 -11.74 1.60
C LYS A 77 7.16 -10.72 0.59
N TYR A 78 6.91 -9.43 0.80
CA TYR A 78 7.49 -8.42 -0.06
C TYR A 78 9.01 -8.39 0.08
N GLU A 79 9.72 -8.36 -1.04
CA GLU A 79 11.18 -8.48 -1.10
C GLU A 79 11.92 -7.41 -0.27
N LEU A 80 11.32 -6.23 -0.07
CA LEU A 80 11.90 -5.11 0.67
C LEU A 80 11.43 -5.04 2.13
N PHE A 81 10.64 -6.00 2.60
CA PHE A 81 10.21 -6.04 4.00
C PHE A 81 11.43 -6.06 4.94
N GLY A 82 11.39 -5.25 6.00
CA GLY A 82 12.43 -5.23 7.03
C GLY A 82 13.64 -4.34 6.73
N ILE A 83 13.66 -3.59 5.62
CA ILE A 83 14.71 -2.59 5.35
C ILE A 83 14.80 -1.58 6.50
N SER A 84 13.65 -1.19 7.04
CA SER A 84 13.52 -0.31 8.20
C SER A 84 12.49 -0.88 9.16
N MET A 85 12.71 -0.64 10.45
CA MET A 85 11.81 -1.04 11.53
C MET A 85 11.05 0.16 12.13
N LYS A 86 11.17 1.36 11.52
CA LYS A 86 10.64 2.62 12.06
C LYS A 86 9.14 2.57 12.36
N TRP A 87 8.36 1.83 11.56
CA TRP A 87 6.90 1.76 11.67
C TRP A 87 6.42 0.34 11.95
N LYS A 88 7.21 -0.43 12.70
CA LYS A 88 6.92 -1.85 12.92
C LYS A 88 5.51 -2.07 13.49
N THR A 89 4.70 -2.82 12.76
CA THR A 89 3.38 -3.32 13.19
C THR A 89 3.23 -4.78 12.78
N LYS A 90 2.31 -5.51 13.42
CA LYS A 90 1.84 -6.82 12.92
C LYS A 90 0.70 -6.65 11.92
N VAL A 91 0.44 -7.69 11.14
CA VAL A 91 -0.61 -7.68 10.08
C VAL A 91 -2.01 -7.44 10.64
N ASP A 92 -2.27 -7.89 11.87
CA ASP A 92 -3.55 -7.84 12.59
C ASP A 92 -3.66 -6.67 13.58
N GLU A 93 -2.59 -5.89 13.74
CA GLU A 93 -2.63 -4.69 14.58
C GLU A 93 -3.44 -3.57 13.91
N ALA A 94 -4.14 -2.79 14.72
CA ALA A 94 -4.80 -1.59 14.21
C ALA A 94 -3.73 -0.61 13.71
N PRO A 95 -3.83 -0.11 12.46
CA PRO A 95 -2.87 0.84 11.94
C PRO A 95 -2.88 2.11 12.78
N GLN A 96 -1.77 2.43 13.43
CA GLN A 96 -1.60 3.68 14.14
C GLN A 96 -1.50 4.83 13.12
N GLY A 97 -1.84 6.06 13.50
CA GLY A 97 -1.63 7.21 12.61
C GLY A 97 -0.14 7.52 12.47
N LEU A 98 0.35 7.76 11.25
CA LEU A 98 1.63 8.46 11.05
C LEU A 98 1.35 9.95 10.91
N GLU A 99 2.10 10.73 11.66
CA GLU A 99 2.13 12.18 11.50
C GLU A 99 2.93 12.53 10.24
N PRO A 100 2.63 13.66 9.56
CA PRO A 100 3.37 14.09 8.38
C PRO A 100 4.91 14.14 8.56
N ARG A 101 5.37 14.43 9.78
CA ARG A 101 6.79 14.44 10.17
C ARG A 101 7.46 13.07 10.10
N ASP A 102 6.71 11.99 10.22
CA ASP A 102 7.27 10.63 10.17
C ASP A 102 7.77 10.27 8.76
N PHE A 103 7.41 11.08 7.77
CA PHE A 103 7.79 10.94 6.36
C PHE A 103 8.89 11.90 5.91
N GLU A 104 9.41 12.73 6.83
CA GLU A 104 10.50 13.66 6.59
C GLU A 104 11.78 13.04 7.16
N ASP A 105 12.60 12.46 6.28
CA ASP A 105 14.02 12.19 6.57
C ASP A 105 14.84 13.47 6.37
#